data_AF-A0A378V2H3-F1
#
_entry.id   AF-A0A378V2H3-F1
#
_cell.length_a   1.000
_cell.length_b   1.000
_cell.length_c   1.000
_cell.angle_alpha   90.00
_cell.angle_beta   90.00
_cell.angle_gamma   90.00
#
_symmetry.space_group_name_H-M   'P 1'
#
loop_
_entity.id
_entity.type
_entity.pdbx_description
1 polymer ?
#
loop_
_entity_poly.entity_id
_entity_poly.type
_entity_poly.pdbx_seq_one_letter_code
_entity_poly.pdbx_strand_id
1 'polypeptide(L)'
;MSVVAQELGRVVVDLPFLTSAITAAAIAERVAAYDLAASLTQGRSTAVFLTPYEQPFQATSARSFHDGRVWARVRGVAGVAGAQTMLILCDDKLIGFEPQWSELTAAPCLDSTRTLVDVDVQGAHGTILAEGIEPHTLSGPQPKQHPRCWR
;
A
#
# COMPACT_ATOMS: atom_id res chain seq x y z
N MET A 1 6.31 7.54 -15.59
CA MET A 1 4.86 7.26 -15.45
C MET A 1 4.14 8.60 -15.32
N SER A 2 3.51 9.13 -16.38
CA SER A 2 2.86 10.45 -16.29
C SER A 2 1.60 10.53 -17.14
N VAL A 3 1.67 10.21 -18.43
CA VAL A 3 0.51 10.35 -19.34
C VAL A 3 -0.60 9.34 -19.03
N VAL A 4 -0.31 8.05 -18.87
CA VAL A 4 -1.35 7.03 -18.61
C VAL A 4 -2.11 7.28 -17.31
N ALA A 5 -1.42 7.67 -16.24
CA ALA A 5 -2.07 8.02 -14.97
C ALA A 5 -2.95 9.27 -15.11
N GLN A 6 -2.53 10.24 -15.92
CA GLN A 6 -3.27 11.47 -16.17
C GLN A 6 -4.49 11.23 -17.07
N GLU A 7 -4.37 10.36 -18.06
CA GLU A 7 -5.47 9.99 -18.96
C GLU A 7 -6.51 9.11 -18.27
N LEU A 8 -6.08 8.16 -17.42
CA LEU A 8 -7.00 7.40 -16.57
C LEU A 8 -7.60 8.28 -15.46
N GLY A 9 -6.93 9.33 -15.01
CA GLY A 9 -7.52 10.33 -14.10
C GLY A 9 -8.53 11.26 -14.77
N ARG A 10 -8.50 11.38 -16.11
CA ARG A 10 -9.44 12.22 -16.89
C ARG A 10 -10.83 11.59 -17.00
N VAL A 11 -10.93 10.27 -16.85
CA VAL A 11 -12.20 9.53 -16.80
C VAL A 11 -12.36 8.96 -15.41
N VAL A 12 -13.54 9.08 -14.81
CA VAL A 12 -13.80 8.46 -13.51
C VAL A 12 -13.94 6.94 -13.72
N VAL A 13 -12.90 6.19 -13.38
CA VAL A 13 -12.90 4.72 -13.40
C VAL A 13 -12.38 4.18 -12.07
N ASP A 14 -13.19 3.34 -11.42
CA ASP A 14 -12.84 2.61 -10.21
C ASP A 14 -11.98 1.40 -10.57
N LEU A 15 -10.72 1.65 -10.90
CA LEU A 15 -9.72 0.63 -11.21
C LEU A 15 -8.60 0.71 -10.16
N PRO A 16 -8.07 -0.44 -9.68
CA PRO A 16 -6.95 -0.48 -8.74
C PRO A 16 -5.61 -0.13 -9.41
N PHE A 17 -5.62 0.74 -10.42
CA PHE A 17 -4.44 1.11 -11.21
C PHE A 17 -3.39 1.83 -10.34
N LEU A 18 -3.82 2.82 -9.55
CA LEU A 18 -2.92 3.57 -8.70
C LEU A 18 -2.39 2.73 -7.52
N THR A 19 -3.27 2.00 -6.84
CA THR A 19 -2.94 1.25 -5.63
C THR A 19 -2.16 -0.02 -5.95
N SER A 20 -2.52 -0.74 -7.01
CA SER A 20 -1.89 -1.99 -7.40
C SER A 20 -0.80 -1.80 -8.46
N ALA A 21 -1.19 -1.44 -9.68
CA ALA A 21 -0.28 -1.45 -10.83
C ALA A 21 0.83 -0.39 -10.76
N ILE A 22 0.62 0.68 -9.98
CA ILE A 22 1.65 1.70 -9.73
C ILE A 22 2.30 1.47 -8.36
N THR A 23 1.54 1.61 -7.27
CA THR A 23 2.11 1.70 -5.93
C THR A 23 2.67 0.35 -5.46
N ALA A 24 1.84 -0.69 -5.44
CA ALA A 24 2.28 -2.01 -4.99
C ALA A 24 3.35 -2.61 -5.92
N ALA A 25 3.23 -2.42 -7.24
CA ALA A 25 4.25 -2.85 -8.20
C ALA A 25 5.60 -2.14 -7.97
N ALA A 26 5.60 -0.81 -7.80
CA ALA A 26 6.83 -0.05 -7.54
C ALA A 26 7.48 -0.45 -6.19
N ILE A 27 6.68 -0.72 -5.16
CA ILE A 27 7.19 -1.24 -3.88
C ILE A 27 7.83 -2.61 -4.09
N ALA A 28 7.13 -3.54 -4.76
CA ALA A 28 7.65 -4.88 -5.05
C ALA A 28 8.97 -4.84 -5.85
N GLU A 29 9.08 -3.96 -6.85
CA GLU A 29 10.33 -3.76 -7.60
C GLU A 29 11.46 -3.22 -6.71
N ARG A 30 11.19 -2.21 -5.88
CA ARG A 30 12.20 -1.57 -5.00
C ARG A 30 12.77 -2.54 -3.96
N VAL A 31 11.98 -3.51 -3.52
CA VAL A 31 12.39 -4.52 -2.54
C VAL A 31 12.80 -5.85 -3.19
N ALA A 32 12.94 -5.89 -4.52
CA ALA A 32 13.32 -7.08 -5.28
C ALA A 32 12.37 -8.29 -5.16
N ALA A 33 11.09 -8.06 -4.83
CA ALA A 33 10.04 -9.07 -4.87
C ALA A 33 9.54 -9.29 -6.32
N TYR A 34 10.41 -9.79 -7.20
CA TYR A 34 10.23 -9.78 -8.65
C TYR A 34 9.01 -10.58 -9.14
N ASP A 35 8.69 -11.71 -8.51
CA ASP A 35 7.52 -12.51 -8.89
C ASP A 35 6.21 -11.76 -8.66
N LEU A 36 6.12 -11.06 -7.52
CA LEU A 36 5.00 -10.19 -7.21
C LEU A 36 4.95 -9.01 -8.18
N ALA A 37 6.08 -8.33 -8.41
CA ALA A 37 6.16 -7.21 -9.36
C ALA A 37 5.70 -7.61 -10.77
N ALA A 38 6.15 -8.77 -11.27
CA ALA A 38 5.75 -9.31 -12.56
C ALA A 38 4.25 -9.65 -12.60
N SER A 39 3.70 -10.23 -11.54
CA SER A 39 2.27 -10.55 -11.45
C SER A 39 1.38 -9.30 -11.45
N LEU A 40 1.79 -8.24 -10.74
CA LEU A 40 1.05 -6.98 -10.64
C LEU A 40 1.11 -6.19 -11.95
N THR A 41 2.29 -6.09 -12.57
CA THR A 41 2.48 -5.35 -13.84
C THR A 41 1.79 -6.02 -15.01
N GLN A 42 1.63 -7.35 -14.98
CA GLN A 42 0.92 -8.12 -16.00
C GLN A 42 -0.58 -8.24 -15.72
N GLY A 43 -1.09 -7.61 -14.64
CA GLY A 43 -2.50 -7.62 -14.27
C GLY A 43 -3.05 -8.99 -13.88
N ARG A 44 -2.18 -9.96 -13.57
CA ARG A 44 -2.58 -11.30 -13.11
C ARG A 44 -3.01 -11.33 -11.65
N SER A 45 -2.53 -10.38 -10.86
CA SER A 45 -2.93 -10.20 -9.47
C SER A 45 -3.09 -8.71 -9.15
N THR A 46 -3.83 -8.43 -8.08
CA THR A 46 -3.99 -7.10 -7.49
C THR A 46 -3.44 -7.08 -6.08
N ALA A 47 -2.71 -6.01 -5.74
CA ALA A 47 -2.23 -5.79 -4.38
C ALA A 47 -2.55 -4.39 -3.89
N VAL A 48 -2.66 -4.25 -2.58
CA VAL A 48 -2.82 -2.96 -1.90
C VAL A 48 -1.83 -2.85 -0.77
N PHE A 49 -1.24 -1.68 -0.62
CA PHE A 49 -0.40 -1.37 0.52
C PHE A 49 -1.27 -0.77 1.63
N LEU A 50 -1.28 -1.42 2.80
CA LEU A 50 -2.07 -1.00 3.96
C LEU A 50 -1.40 0.20 4.62
N THR A 51 -1.74 1.39 4.12
CA THR A 51 -1.33 2.67 4.66
C THR A 51 -2.49 3.65 4.59
N PRO A 52 -2.57 4.64 5.50
CA PRO A 52 -3.56 5.70 5.36
C PRO A 52 -3.31 6.47 4.06
N TYR A 53 -4.34 6.59 3.22
CA TYR A 53 -4.22 7.19 1.90
C TYR A 53 -3.73 8.65 1.95
N GLU A 54 -4.11 9.40 2.98
CA GLU A 54 -3.80 10.83 3.14
C GLU A 54 -2.47 11.09 3.86
N GLN A 55 -1.76 10.06 4.31
CA GLN A 55 -0.54 10.22 5.08
C GLN A 55 0.67 9.63 4.34
N PRO A 56 1.88 10.18 4.55
CA PRO A 56 3.10 9.54 4.07
C PRO A 56 3.23 8.11 4.57
N PHE A 57 3.92 7.26 3.81
CA PHE A 57 4.22 5.90 4.23
C PHE A 57 4.96 5.87 5.56
N GLN A 58 4.43 5.10 6.51
CA GLN A 58 5.06 4.84 7.80
C GLN A 58 5.04 3.34 8.07
N ALA A 59 6.14 2.84 8.64
CA ALA A 59 6.16 1.48 9.15
C ALA A 59 5.17 1.35 10.31
N THR A 60 4.43 0.25 10.31
CA THR A 60 3.65 -0.15 11.49
C THR A 60 4.60 -0.79 12.51
N SER A 61 4.21 -0.83 13.77
CA SER A 61 5.04 -1.39 14.84
C SER A 61 5.48 -2.84 14.57
N ALA A 62 6.65 -3.25 15.08
CA ALA A 62 7.13 -4.64 14.95
C ALA A 62 6.13 -5.67 15.52
N ARG A 63 5.34 -5.30 16.53
CA ARG A 63 4.26 -6.16 17.10
C ARG A 63 3.13 -6.45 16.11
N SER A 64 3.12 -5.79 14.95
CA SER A 64 2.13 -6.02 13.91
C SER A 64 2.43 -7.26 13.09
N PHE A 65 3.61 -7.87 13.28
CA PHE A 65 3.95 -9.18 12.73
C PHE A 65 4.74 -10.01 13.73
N HIS A 66 4.16 -11.12 14.17
CA HIS A 66 4.84 -12.10 15.02
C HIS A 66 4.29 -13.51 14.76
N ASP A 67 5.08 -14.54 15.02
CA ASP A 67 4.64 -15.94 14.85
C ASP A 67 4.03 -16.24 13.45
N GLY A 68 4.54 -15.59 12.40
CA GLY A 68 4.03 -15.73 11.04
C GLY A 68 2.64 -15.15 10.80
N ARG A 69 2.19 -14.25 11.67
CA ARG A 69 0.85 -13.67 11.65
C ARG A 69 0.87 -12.14 11.75
N VAL A 70 -0.13 -11.50 11.15
CA VAL A 70 -0.28 -10.05 11.07
C VAL A 70 -1.39 -9.57 12.01
N TRP A 71 -1.12 -8.50 12.76
CA TRP A 71 -2.11 -7.75 13.54
C TRP A 71 -1.97 -6.26 13.25
N ALA A 72 -2.99 -5.65 12.66
CA ALA A 72 -2.88 -4.26 12.26
C ALA A 72 -4.25 -3.59 12.23
N ARG A 73 -4.29 -2.32 12.64
CA ARG A 73 -5.44 -1.43 12.44
C ARG A 73 -4.98 -0.23 11.62
N VAL A 74 -5.47 -0.12 10.39
CA VAL A 74 -5.10 0.95 9.46
C VAL A 74 -6.37 1.68 9.02
N ARG A 75 -6.36 3.00 9.13
CA ARG A 75 -7.53 3.84 8.82
C ARG A 75 -7.41 4.43 7.43
N GLY A 76 -8.53 4.55 6.72
CA GLY A 76 -8.61 5.25 5.43
C GLY A 76 -7.69 4.67 4.35
N VAL A 77 -7.68 3.35 4.18
CA VAL A 77 -6.92 2.65 3.13
C VAL A 77 -7.71 2.68 1.83
N ALA A 78 -7.07 3.09 0.73
CA ALA A 78 -7.68 3.09 -0.60
C ALA A 78 -7.45 1.76 -1.33
N GLY A 79 -8.43 1.31 -2.12
CA GLY A 79 -8.28 0.17 -3.03
C GLY A 79 -8.17 -1.19 -2.34
N VAL A 80 -8.66 -1.30 -1.11
CA VAL A 80 -8.76 -2.59 -0.38
C VAL A 80 -9.77 -3.51 -1.06
N ALA A 81 -10.87 -2.95 -1.53
CA ALA A 81 -11.90 -3.70 -2.27
C ALA A 81 -11.29 -4.26 -3.57
N GLY A 82 -11.34 -5.59 -3.73
CA GLY A 82 -10.86 -6.27 -4.92
C GLY A 82 -9.34 -6.54 -4.97
N ALA A 83 -8.58 -6.16 -3.94
CA ALA A 83 -7.18 -6.54 -3.81
C ALA A 83 -7.05 -7.99 -3.32
N GLN A 84 -6.20 -8.77 -3.98
CA GLN A 84 -5.96 -10.19 -3.67
C GLN A 84 -4.77 -10.39 -2.72
N THR A 85 -3.87 -9.41 -2.65
CA THR A 85 -2.71 -9.44 -1.75
C THR A 85 -2.61 -8.14 -0.97
N MET A 86 -2.57 -8.25 0.35
CA MET A 86 -2.33 -7.13 1.26
C MET A 86 -0.84 -7.05 1.53
N LEU A 87 -0.29 -5.85 1.43
CA LEU A 87 1.09 -5.55 1.75
C LEU A 87 1.12 -4.63 2.97
N ILE A 88 1.94 -4.95 3.96
CA ILE A 88 2.14 -4.08 5.13
C ILE A 88 3.62 -4.04 5.48
N LEU A 89 4.13 -2.84 5.77
CA LEU A 89 5.47 -2.67 6.32
C LEU A 89 5.38 -2.78 7.85
N CYS A 90 5.99 -3.81 8.41
CA CYS A 90 6.13 -4.02 9.85
C CYS A 90 7.61 -3.88 10.20
N ASP A 91 7.96 -2.78 10.89
CA ASP A 91 9.36 -2.40 11.13
C ASP A 91 10.14 -2.29 9.80
N ASP A 92 11.11 -3.17 9.57
CA ASP A 92 11.94 -3.25 8.36
C ASP A 92 11.49 -4.36 7.39
N LYS A 93 10.34 -4.99 7.62
CA LYS A 93 9.86 -6.15 6.84
C LYS A 93 8.60 -5.84 6.06
N LEU A 94 8.62 -6.13 4.77
CA LEU A 94 7.42 -6.12 3.94
C LEU A 94 6.75 -7.48 4.06
N ILE A 95 5.54 -7.49 4.62
CA ILE A 95 4.74 -8.70 4.79
C ILE A 95 3.63 -8.71 3.74
N GLY A 96 3.50 -9.83 3.04
CA GLY A 96 2.40 -10.13 2.14
C GLY A 96 1.43 -11.14 2.77
N PHE A 97 0.13 -10.89 2.65
CA PHE A 97 -0.91 -11.80 3.14
C PHE A 97 -2.19 -11.71 2.31
N GLU A 98 -3.02 -12.74 2.34
CA GLU A 98 -4.35 -12.73 1.72
C GLU A 98 -5.35 -11.93 2.58
N PRO A 99 -6.41 -11.35 1.99
CA PRO A 99 -7.44 -10.62 2.74
C PRO A 99 -8.06 -11.48 3.84
N GLN A 100 -7.80 -11.12 5.10
CA GLN A 100 -8.39 -11.75 6.27
C GLN A 100 -8.69 -10.70 7.32
N TRP A 101 -9.89 -10.12 7.23
CA TRP A 101 -10.33 -9.00 8.06
C TRP A 101 -11.07 -9.47 9.30
N SER A 102 -10.73 -8.89 10.46
CA SER A 102 -11.60 -8.95 11.64
C SER A 102 -12.70 -7.88 11.54
N GLU A 103 -12.37 -6.73 10.96
CA GLU A 103 -13.30 -5.63 10.70
C GLU A 103 -12.90 -4.93 9.39
N LEU A 104 -13.90 -4.57 8.59
CA LEU A 104 -13.72 -3.82 7.36
C LEU A 104 -14.86 -2.79 7.23
N THR A 105 -14.56 -1.52 7.49
CA THR A 105 -15.57 -0.47 7.62
C THR A 105 -15.31 0.64 6.60
N ALA A 106 -16.28 0.94 5.75
CA ALA A 106 -16.16 2.06 4.81
C ALA A 106 -15.99 3.37 5.58
N ALA A 107 -14.91 4.10 5.28
CA ALA A 107 -14.64 5.40 5.88
C ALA A 107 -15.39 6.49 5.08
N PRO A 108 -15.98 7.50 5.74
CA PRO A 108 -16.57 8.64 5.05
C PRO A 108 -15.52 9.32 4.16
N CYS A 109 -15.80 9.42 2.86
CA CYS A 109 -14.94 10.12 1.90
C CYS A 109 -15.79 11.08 1.07
N LEU A 110 -15.25 12.28 0.83
CA LEU A 110 -15.91 13.27 -0.04
C LEU A 110 -15.88 12.83 -1.52
N ASP A 111 -14.87 12.05 -1.89
CA ASP A 111 -14.74 11.44 -3.21
C ASP A 111 -15.39 10.04 -3.21
N SER A 112 -16.60 9.93 -3.76
CA SER A 112 -17.32 8.66 -3.88
C SER A 112 -16.72 7.71 -4.91
N THR A 113 -15.75 8.17 -5.69
CA THR A 113 -15.07 7.37 -6.73
C THR A 113 -13.85 6.64 -6.20
N ARG A 114 -13.42 6.95 -4.98
CA ARG A 114 -12.35 6.25 -4.25
C ARG A 114 -12.84 5.87 -2.86
N THR A 115 -13.38 4.68 -2.75
CA THR A 115 -13.81 4.16 -1.44
C THR A 115 -12.59 3.98 -0.54
N LEU A 116 -12.57 4.73 0.56
CA LEU A 116 -11.61 4.54 1.65
C LEU A 116 -12.19 3.57 2.68
N VAL A 117 -11.33 2.74 3.25
CA VAL A 117 -11.76 1.68 4.16
C VAL A 117 -10.86 1.65 5.38
N ASP A 118 -11.48 1.56 6.55
CA ASP A 118 -10.82 1.23 7.79
C ASP A 118 -10.70 -0.28 7.91
N VAL A 119 -9.49 -0.72 8.21
CA VAL A 119 -9.09 -2.12 8.14
C VAL A 119 -8.61 -2.56 9.51
N ASP A 120 -9.12 -3.70 9.99
CA ASP A 120 -8.59 -4.40 11.15
C ASP A 120 -8.24 -5.86 10.78
N VAL A 121 -7.06 -6.28 11.20
CA VAL A 121 -6.50 -7.62 10.98
C VAL A 121 -6.12 -8.19 12.34
N GLN A 122 -6.62 -9.39 12.64
CA GLN A 122 -6.35 -10.08 13.90
C GLN A 122 -5.82 -11.49 13.64
N GLY A 123 -4.52 -11.59 13.36
CA GLY A 123 -3.80 -12.87 13.27
C GLY A 123 -3.78 -13.50 11.88
N ALA A 124 -3.81 -12.70 10.81
CA ALA A 124 -3.77 -13.21 9.44
C ALA A 124 -2.42 -13.84 9.10
N HIS A 125 -2.40 -14.98 8.42
CA HIS A 125 -1.14 -15.62 8.02
C HIS A 125 -0.37 -14.75 7.03
N GLY A 126 0.86 -14.37 7.38
CA GLY A 126 1.70 -13.50 6.57
C GLY A 126 3.01 -14.15 6.16
N THR A 127 3.50 -13.78 4.98
CA THR A 127 4.80 -14.18 4.45
C THR A 127 5.70 -12.97 4.34
N ILE A 128 6.96 -13.10 4.76
CA ILE A 128 7.97 -12.06 4.57
C ILE A 128 8.35 -12.04 3.09
N LEU A 129 8.14 -10.90 2.44
CA LEU A 129 8.49 -10.66 1.03
C LEU A 129 9.87 -10.02 0.89
N ALA A 130 10.26 -9.21 1.87
CA ALA A 130 11.57 -8.57 1.96
C ALA A 130 11.85 -8.08 3.39
N GLU A 131 13.12 -7.90 3.73
CA GLU A 131 13.63 -7.42 5.03
C GLU A 131 14.68 -6.32 4.84
N GLY A 132 15.05 -5.63 5.92
CA GLY A 132 16.04 -4.53 5.87
C GLY A 132 15.54 -3.29 5.15
N ILE A 133 14.22 -3.10 5.07
CA ILE A 133 13.60 -1.96 4.39
C ILE A 133 13.65 -0.75 5.30
N GLU A 134 14.41 0.26 4.92
CA GLU A 134 14.28 1.56 5.57
C GLU A 134 12.99 2.25 5.07
N PRO A 135 12.05 2.69 5.93
CA PRO A 135 10.72 3.14 5.50
C PRO A 135 10.73 4.28 4.47
N HIS A 136 11.75 5.15 4.52
CA HIS A 136 11.92 6.25 3.57
C HIS A 136 12.32 5.77 2.16
N THR A 137 12.84 4.54 2.04
CA THR A 137 13.11 3.90 0.75
C THR A 137 11.84 3.38 0.08
N LEU A 138 10.68 3.37 0.73
CA LEU A 138 9.40 3.13 0.06
C LEU A 138 8.74 4.41 -0.43
N SER A 139 9.07 5.55 0.17
CA SER A 139 8.65 6.86 -0.32
C SER A 139 9.49 7.23 -1.55
N GLY A 140 8.84 7.80 -2.57
CA GLY A 140 9.55 8.43 -3.70
C GLY A 140 10.54 9.50 -3.21
N PRO A 141 11.39 10.07 -4.10
CA PRO A 141 12.41 11.04 -3.70
C PRO A 141 11.77 12.18 -2.88
N GLN A 142 12.26 12.38 -1.65
CA GLN A 142 11.82 13.50 -0.83
C GLN A 142 12.09 14.80 -1.60
N PRO A 143 11.13 15.73 -1.69
CA PRO A 143 11.42 17.06 -2.20
C PRO A 143 12.52 17.66 -1.31
N LYS A 144 13.64 18.06 -1.93
CA LYS A 144 14.73 18.74 -1.24
C LYS A 144 14.14 19.92 -0.48
N GLN A 145 14.26 19.91 0.84
CA GLN A 145 13.91 21.06 1.65
C GLN A 145 14.84 22.21 1.24
N HIS A 146 14.35 23.09 0.37
CA HIS A 146 15.06 24.33 0.09
C HIS A 146 15.05 25.17 1.38
N PRO A 147 16.22 25.67 1.84
CA PRO A 147 16.24 26.57 2.96
C PRO A 147 15.36 27.78 2.61
N ARG A 148 14.34 28.00 3.44
CA ARG A 148 13.42 29.12 3.35
C ARG A 148 14.20 30.44 3.53
N CYS A 149 14.70 31.01 2.44
CA CYS A 149 15.12 32.41 2.40
C CYS A 149 13.88 33.29 2.30
N TRP A 150 13.29 33.67 3.43
CA TRP A 150 12.37 34.82 3.50
C TRP A 150 13.21 36.05 3.85
N ARG A 151 13.32 36.98 2.90
CA ARG A 151 13.61 38.39 3.10
C ARG A 151 12.53 39.19 2.40
#